data_AF-A0A1M7SKM8-F1
#
_entry.id   AF-A0A1M7SKM8-F1
#
_cell.length_a   1.000
_cell.length_b   1.000
_cell.length_c   1.000
_cell.angle_alpha   90.00
_cell.angle_beta   90.00
_cell.angle_gamma   90.00
#
_symmetry.space_group_name_H-M   'P 1'
#
loop_
_entity.id
_entity.type
_entity.pdbx_description
1 polymer ?
#
loop_
_entity_poly.entity_id
_entity_poly.type
_entity_poly.pdbx_seq_one_letter_code
_entity_poly.pdbx_strand_id
1 'polypeptide(L)'
;MKKNIRTVLLGELLLFIAVFLISTLGTNFDFSVMAWFFDLPSLLVIILTLIPGLIIIGEWKDFLKSFSVGIKEYRLLELKNIIEAVGAAQKLVVFGSLFAIIISAILVMGNISKPEAIGPRLAICFLAGFYAVIIEFFLLPLKLNAERKMNEEMDMEND
;
A
#
# COMPACT_ATOMS: atom_id res chain seq x y z
N MET A 1 -1.76 -23.68 11.86
CA MET A 1 -3.01 -22.91 11.71
C MET A 1 -2.98 -22.18 10.38
N LYS A 2 -3.84 -22.54 9.42
CA LYS A 2 -4.07 -21.74 8.20
C LYS A 2 -4.65 -20.40 8.65
N LYS A 3 -3.82 -19.35 8.76
CA LYS A 3 -4.29 -18.03 9.17
C LYS A 3 -5.08 -17.44 8.00
N ASN A 4 -6.33 -17.11 8.26
CA ASN A 4 -7.18 -16.43 7.28
C ASN A 4 -6.54 -15.07 6.94
N ILE A 5 -6.38 -14.78 5.64
CA ILE A 5 -5.77 -13.54 5.16
C ILE A 5 -6.44 -12.29 5.76
N ARG A 6 -7.77 -12.33 5.97
CA ARG A 6 -8.51 -11.22 6.58
C ARG A 6 -8.09 -10.94 8.03
N THR A 7 -7.75 -11.99 8.79
CA THR A 7 -7.27 -11.84 10.16
C THR A 7 -5.86 -11.25 10.20
N VAL A 8 -5.02 -11.58 9.21
CA VAL A 8 -3.68 -10.99 9.06
C VAL A 8 -3.81 -9.50 8.75
N LEU A 9 -4.60 -9.13 7.74
CA LEU A 9 -4.84 -7.73 7.37
C LEU A 9 -5.46 -6.92 8.53
N LEU A 10 -6.38 -7.51 9.30
CA LEU A 10 -6.93 -6.86 10.48
C LEU A 10 -5.85 -6.64 11.56
N GLY A 11 -4.98 -7.62 11.77
CA GLY A 11 -3.85 -7.51 12.69
C GLY A 11 -2.87 -6.40 12.28
N GLU A 12 -2.57 -6.28 10.99
CA GLU A 12 -1.74 -5.20 10.44
C GLU A 12 -2.39 -3.83 10.60
N LEU A 13 -3.71 -3.73 10.34
CA LEU A 13 -4.45 -2.50 10.55
C LEU A 13 -4.39 -2.06 12.01
N LEU A 14 -4.61 -2.99 12.96
CA LEU A 14 -4.52 -2.71 14.39
C LEU A 14 -3.11 -2.30 14.81
N LEU A 15 -2.08 -2.98 14.28
CA LEU A 15 -0.69 -2.65 14.53
C LEU A 15 -0.36 -1.24 14.01
N PHE A 16 -0.77 -0.93 12.78
CA PHE A 16 -0.58 0.39 12.19
C PHE A 16 -1.28 1.48 13.02
N ILE A 17 -2.54 1.26 13.40
CA ILE A 17 -3.28 2.20 14.26
C ILE A 17 -2.55 2.39 15.58
N ALA A 18 -2.09 1.32 16.24
CA ALA A 18 -1.38 1.42 17.50
C ALA A 18 -0.07 2.23 17.36
N VAL A 19 0.76 1.92 16.35
CA VAL A 19 2.00 2.66 16.07
C VAL A 19 1.71 4.12 15.76
N PHE A 20 0.69 4.39 14.93
CA PHE A 20 0.30 5.74 14.54
C PHE A 20 -0.18 6.55 15.76
N LEU A 21 -1.05 5.97 16.59
CA LEU A 21 -1.54 6.61 17.81
C LEU A 21 -0.40 6.92 18.78
N ILE A 22 0.49 5.96 19.05
CA ILE A 22 1.64 6.17 19.94
C ILE A 22 2.59 7.25 19.39
N SER A 23 2.75 7.32 18.07
CA SER A 23 3.68 8.27 17.44
C SER A 23 3.11 9.70 17.33
N THR A 24 1.78 9.86 17.34
CA THR A 24 1.11 11.15 17.12
C THR A 24 0.49 11.73 18.38
N LEU A 25 0.00 10.88 19.28
CA LEU A 25 -0.53 11.31 20.57
C LEU A 25 0.63 11.56 21.51
N GLY A 26 1.04 12.83 21.60
CA GLY A 26 1.90 13.31 22.68
C GLY A 26 1.22 13.16 24.05
N THR A 27 1.82 13.75 25.09
CA THR A 27 1.34 13.65 26.47
C THR A 27 -0.11 14.10 26.70
N ASN A 28 -0.67 14.92 25.81
CA ASN A 28 -2.00 15.53 25.96
C ASN A 28 -3.09 14.93 25.06
N PHE A 29 -2.83 13.82 24.36
CA PHE A 29 -3.81 13.17 23.46
C PHE A 29 -4.51 14.13 22.47
N ASP A 30 -3.75 15.04 21.86
CA ASP A 30 -4.30 15.98 20.89
C ASP A 30 -4.51 15.32 19.52
N PHE A 31 -5.78 15.12 19.16
CA PHE A 31 -6.19 14.53 17.88
C PHE A 31 -6.08 15.51 16.70
N SER A 32 -5.86 16.80 16.94
CA SER A 32 -5.77 17.80 15.85
C SER A 32 -4.58 17.55 14.92
N VAL A 33 -3.50 16.98 15.45
CA VAL A 33 -2.29 16.62 14.70
C VAL A 33 -2.56 15.55 13.63
N MET A 34 -3.58 14.70 13.82
CA MET A 34 -3.92 13.65 12.85
C MET A 34 -4.37 14.22 11.52
N ALA A 35 -4.98 15.41 11.51
CA ALA A 35 -5.40 16.08 10.28
C ALA A 35 -4.22 16.43 9.36
N TRP A 36 -3.00 16.57 9.91
CA TRP A 36 -1.80 16.88 9.13
C TRP A 36 -1.30 15.68 8.31
N PHE A 37 -1.77 14.47 8.63
CA PHE A 37 -1.45 13.25 7.90
C PHE A 37 -2.42 12.96 6.76
N PHE A 38 -3.31 13.90 6.45
CA PHE A 38 -4.29 13.75 5.37
C PHE A 38 -4.09 14.82 4.31
N ASP A 39 -3.59 14.39 3.16
CA ASP A 39 -3.43 15.18 1.94
C ASP A 39 -4.05 14.43 0.77
N LEU A 40 -5.22 14.90 0.34
CA LEU A 40 -6.00 14.24 -0.69
C LEU A 40 -5.31 14.23 -2.07
N PRO A 41 -4.66 15.31 -2.55
CA PRO A 41 -3.96 15.30 -3.83
C PRO A 41 -2.89 14.21 -3.96
N SER A 42 -1.98 14.08 -2.98
CA SER A 42 -0.94 13.05 -3.04
C SER A 42 -1.51 11.64 -2.96
N LEU A 43 -2.55 11.41 -2.14
CA LEU A 43 -3.25 10.12 -2.09
C LEU A 43 -3.91 9.79 -3.43
N LEU A 44 -4.55 10.76 -4.08
CA LEU A 44 -5.19 10.58 -5.39
C LEU A 44 -4.19 10.19 -6.46
N VAL A 45 -2.98 10.77 -6.48
CA VAL A 45 -1.93 10.37 -7.44
C VAL A 45 -1.58 8.89 -7.29
N ILE A 46 -1.46 8.40 -6.06
CA ILE A 46 -1.17 6.98 -5.79
C ILE A 46 -2.33 6.10 -6.27
N ILE A 47 -3.57 6.45 -5.91
CA ILE A 47 -4.76 5.66 -6.29
C ILE A 47 -5.00 5.65 -7.79
N LEU A 48 -4.80 6.79 -8.47
CA LEU A 48 -4.93 6.92 -9.93
C LEU A 48 -3.79 6.21 -10.68
N THR A 49 -2.65 5.99 -10.04
CA THR A 49 -1.58 5.15 -10.60
C THR A 49 -1.89 3.67 -10.38
N LEU A 50 -2.36 3.31 -9.18
CA LEU A 50 -2.64 1.93 -8.79
C LEU A 50 -3.83 1.32 -9.53
N ILE A 51 -5.03 1.89 -9.38
CA ILE A 51 -6.27 1.24 -9.84
C ILE A 51 -6.33 1.23 -11.38
N PRO A 52 -6.25 2.38 -12.08
CA PRO A 52 -6.12 2.38 -13.54
C PRO A 52 -4.93 1.57 -14.05
N GLY A 53 -3.78 1.64 -13.39
CA GLY A 53 -2.59 0.87 -13.79
C GLY A 53 -2.85 -0.64 -13.80
N LEU A 54 -3.47 -1.17 -12.75
CA LEU A 54 -3.86 -2.59 -12.69
C LEU A 54 -4.91 -2.96 -13.75
N ILE A 55 -5.83 -2.06 -14.06
CA ILE A 55 -6.84 -2.29 -15.11
C ILE A 55 -6.18 -2.34 -16.49
N ILE A 56 -5.26 -1.40 -16.77
CA ILE A 56 -4.56 -1.30 -18.06
C ILE A 56 -3.68 -2.54 -18.31
N ILE A 57 -3.01 -3.06 -17.27
CA ILE A 57 -2.15 -4.25 -17.37
C ILE A 57 -3.00 -5.55 -17.40
N GLY A 58 -4.28 -5.48 -17.02
CA GLY A 58 -5.18 -6.63 -17.01
C GLY A 58 -5.19 -7.42 -15.70
N GLU A 59 -4.41 -6.99 -14.71
CA GLU A 59 -4.19 -7.70 -13.44
C GLU A 59 -5.25 -7.40 -12.36
N TRP A 60 -6.16 -6.44 -12.61
CA TRP A 60 -7.15 -6.01 -11.61
C TRP A 60 -7.95 -7.16 -11.00
N LYS A 61 -8.39 -8.12 -11.81
CA LYS A 61 -9.20 -9.26 -11.33
C LYS A 61 -8.38 -10.20 -10.45
N ASP A 62 -7.14 -10.50 -10.84
CA ASP A 62 -6.27 -11.39 -10.07
C ASP A 62 -5.76 -10.71 -8.80
N PHE A 63 -5.52 -9.40 -8.83
CA PHE A 63 -5.29 -8.60 -7.65
C PHE A 63 -6.44 -8.72 -6.63
N LEU A 64 -7.70 -8.58 -7.06
CA LEU A 64 -8.85 -8.72 -6.16
C LEU A 64 -8.99 -10.13 -5.56
N LYS A 65 -8.57 -11.18 -6.28
CA LYS A 65 -8.58 -12.55 -5.76
C LYS A 65 -7.61 -12.76 -4.59
N SER A 66 -6.53 -11.96 -4.50
CA SER A 66 -5.55 -12.03 -3.41
C SER A 66 -6.18 -11.93 -2.01
N PHE A 67 -7.24 -11.12 -1.87
CA PHE A 67 -7.99 -10.92 -0.62
C PHE A 67 -8.84 -12.12 -0.18
N SER A 68 -8.89 -13.17 -1.00
CA SER A 68 -9.60 -14.43 -0.70
C SER A 68 -8.72 -15.67 -0.70
N VAL A 69 -7.41 -15.53 -0.90
CA VAL A 69 -6.47 -16.64 -0.80
C VAL A 69 -6.46 -17.21 0.64
N GLY A 70 -6.57 -18.53 0.76
CA GLY A 70 -6.71 -19.22 2.06
C GLY A 70 -8.14 -19.31 2.57
N ILE A 71 -9.10 -18.68 1.87
CA ILE A 71 -10.55 -18.87 2.06
C ILE A 71 -11.12 -19.67 0.89
N LYS A 72 -10.72 -19.29 -0.33
CA LYS A 72 -11.04 -19.99 -1.58
C LYS A 72 -9.85 -20.82 -2.04
N GLU A 73 -10.14 -21.93 -2.70
CA GLU A 73 -9.17 -22.73 -3.40
C GLU A 73 -8.92 -22.14 -4.79
N TYR A 74 -7.65 -22.14 -5.18
CA TYR A 74 -7.17 -21.62 -6.46
C TYR A 74 -6.17 -22.62 -7.01
N ARG A 75 -6.17 -22.81 -8.33
CA ARG A 75 -5.19 -23.65 -9.01
C ARG A 75 -3.81 -22.98 -9.00
N LEU A 76 -2.75 -23.76 -9.22
CA LEU A 76 -1.38 -23.26 -9.28
C LEU A 76 -1.18 -22.06 -10.21
N LEU A 77 -1.71 -22.14 -11.44
CA LEU A 77 -1.62 -21.04 -12.40
C LEU A 77 -2.33 -19.77 -11.88
N GLU A 78 -3.46 -19.92 -11.20
CA GLU A 78 -4.19 -18.78 -10.64
C GLU A 78 -3.44 -18.17 -9.46
N LEU A 79 -2.81 -18.98 -8.61
CA LEU A 79 -1.98 -18.50 -7.51
C LEU A 79 -0.76 -17.74 -8.03
N LYS A 80 -0.10 -18.24 -9.08
CA LYS A 80 0.99 -17.53 -9.76
C LYS A 80 0.55 -16.16 -10.27
N ASN A 81 -0.58 -16.09 -10.99
CA ASN A 81 -1.11 -14.83 -11.50
C ASN A 81 -1.46 -13.86 -10.35
N ILE A 82 -2.04 -14.36 -9.25
CA ILE A 82 -2.33 -13.54 -8.07
C ILE A 82 -1.04 -12.93 -7.48
N ILE A 83 0.04 -13.70 -7.37
CA ILE A 83 1.35 -13.22 -6.87
C ILE A 83 1.90 -12.12 -7.79
N GLU A 84 1.83 -12.32 -9.10
CA GLU A 84 2.27 -11.34 -10.10
C GLU A 84 1.43 -10.07 -10.05
N ALA A 85 0.10 -10.19 -9.92
CA ALA A 85 -0.83 -9.07 -9.78
C ALA A 85 -0.56 -8.22 -8.53
N VAL A 86 -0.33 -8.85 -7.37
CA VAL A 86 0.05 -8.14 -6.14
C VAL A 86 1.42 -7.47 -6.32
N GLY A 87 2.39 -8.15 -6.95
CA GLY A 87 3.69 -7.56 -7.27
C GLY A 87 3.60 -6.35 -8.21
N ALA A 88 2.66 -6.36 -9.16
CA ALA A 88 2.37 -5.21 -10.02
C ALA A 88 1.75 -4.07 -9.21
N ALA A 89 0.81 -4.37 -8.31
CA ALA A 89 0.20 -3.38 -7.41
C ALA A 89 1.26 -2.66 -6.56
N GLN A 90 2.21 -3.41 -5.99
CA GLN A 90 3.32 -2.86 -5.21
C GLN A 90 4.15 -1.84 -6.02
N LYS A 91 4.56 -2.22 -7.23
CA LYS A 91 5.32 -1.33 -8.13
C LYS A 91 4.52 -0.07 -8.49
N LEU A 92 3.22 -0.21 -8.77
CA LEU A 92 2.37 0.94 -9.10
C LEU A 92 2.20 1.91 -7.93
N VAL A 93 2.11 1.40 -6.69
CA VAL A 93 2.11 2.24 -5.47
C VAL A 93 3.42 3.03 -5.36
N VAL A 94 4.56 2.36 -5.54
CA VAL A 94 5.88 3.00 -5.53
C VAL A 94 5.97 4.08 -6.62
N PHE A 95 5.54 3.79 -7.85
CA PHE A 95 5.55 4.78 -8.93
C PHE A 95 4.62 5.96 -8.65
N GLY A 96 3.40 5.72 -8.15
CA GLY A 96 2.48 6.78 -7.78
C GLY A 96 3.05 7.70 -6.70
N SER A 97 3.71 7.13 -5.70
CA SER A 97 4.39 7.88 -4.64
C SER A 97 5.57 8.68 -5.17
N LEU A 98 6.40 8.08 -6.02
CA LEU A 98 7.52 8.78 -6.68
C LEU A 98 7.02 9.95 -7.54
N PHE A 99 5.93 9.79 -8.28
CA PHE A 99 5.33 10.91 -9.02
C PHE A 99 4.92 12.05 -8.08
N ALA A 100 4.21 11.74 -6.99
CA ALA A 100 3.78 12.75 -6.02
C ALA A 100 4.98 13.47 -5.36
N ILE A 101 6.03 12.73 -5.01
CA ILE A 101 7.27 13.27 -4.44
C ILE A 101 7.99 14.18 -5.45
N ILE A 102 8.18 13.72 -6.69
CA ILE A 102 8.90 14.50 -7.72
C ILE A 102 8.13 15.78 -8.05
N ILE A 103 6.81 15.70 -8.24
CA ILE A 103 5.97 16.88 -8.49
C ILE A 103 6.09 17.87 -7.33
N SER A 104 5.98 17.39 -6.09
CA SER A 104 6.07 18.24 -4.90
C SER A 104 7.46 18.87 -4.75
N ALA A 105 8.53 18.13 -5.03
CA ALA A 105 9.90 18.64 -5.03
C ALA A 105 10.10 19.75 -6.08
N ILE A 106 9.57 19.58 -7.31
CA ILE A 106 9.60 20.62 -8.35
C ILE A 106 8.86 21.87 -7.87
N LEU A 107 7.71 21.71 -7.21
CA LEU A 107 6.96 22.83 -6.66
C LEU A 107 7.74 23.55 -5.54
N VAL A 108 8.40 22.81 -4.64
CA VAL A 108 9.28 23.41 -3.61
C VAL A 108 10.35 24.26 -4.28
N MET A 109 11.08 23.70 -5.25
CA MET A 109 12.16 24.42 -5.94
C MET A 109 11.66 25.67 -6.66
N GLY A 110 10.52 25.58 -7.34
CA GLY A 110 9.91 26.73 -8.02
C GLY A 110 9.40 27.84 -7.09
N ASN A 111 9.34 27.59 -5.78
CA ASN A 111 8.88 28.57 -4.78
C ASN A 111 9.91 28.79 -3.66
N ILE A 112 11.19 28.51 -3.92
CA ILE A 112 12.26 28.64 -2.92
C ILE A 112 12.40 30.07 -2.37
N SER A 113 12.03 31.08 -3.17
CA SER A 113 12.01 32.49 -2.76
C SER A 113 10.87 32.84 -1.79
N LYS A 114 9.96 31.90 -1.51
CA LYS A 114 8.84 32.04 -0.57
C LYS A 114 8.94 30.97 0.52
N PRO A 115 9.69 31.22 1.61
CA PRO A 115 9.94 30.23 2.66
C PRO A 115 8.67 29.62 3.26
N GLU A 116 7.61 30.40 3.38
CA GLU A 116 6.29 29.98 3.88
C GLU A 116 5.65 28.85 3.05
N ALA A 117 5.98 28.76 1.76
CA ALA A 117 5.46 27.72 0.86
C ALA A 117 6.27 26.42 0.90
N ILE A 118 7.46 26.42 1.52
CA ILE A 118 8.37 25.26 1.53
C ILE A 118 7.84 24.18 2.47
N GLY A 119 7.52 24.53 3.72
CA GLY A 119 7.09 23.57 4.74
C GLY A 119 5.91 22.69 4.29
N PRO A 120 4.77 23.27 3.88
CA PRO A 120 3.60 22.51 3.44
C PRO A 120 3.89 21.58 2.25
N ARG A 121 4.69 22.01 1.28
CA ARG A 121 5.01 21.19 0.09
C ARG A 121 6.00 20.08 0.40
N LEU A 122 6.92 20.33 1.32
CA LEU A 122 7.81 19.31 1.83
C LEU A 122 7.05 18.26 2.65
N ALA A 123 6.03 18.67 3.43
CA ALA A 123 5.14 17.74 4.11
C ALA A 123 4.43 16.81 3.12
N ILE A 124 3.93 17.33 1.99
CA ILE A 124 3.33 16.50 0.93
C ILE A 124 4.32 15.45 0.38
N CYS A 125 5.60 15.79 0.21
CA CYS A 125 6.62 14.80 -0.18
C CYS A 125 6.70 13.64 0.82
N PHE A 126 6.74 13.94 2.12
CA PHE A 126 6.81 12.92 3.16
C PHE A 126 5.52 12.11 3.25
N LEU A 127 4.35 12.75 3.09
CA LEU A 127 3.05 12.07 3.09
C LEU A 127 2.92 11.10 1.92
N ALA A 128 3.39 11.45 0.73
CA ALA A 128 3.41 10.54 -0.41
C ALA A 128 4.24 9.27 -0.14
N GLY A 129 5.40 9.40 0.51
CA GLY A 129 6.20 8.26 0.95
C GLY A 129 5.49 7.45 2.04
N PHE A 130 4.90 8.13 3.02
CA PHE A 130 4.17 7.53 4.13
C PHE A 130 2.98 6.70 3.64
N TYR A 131 2.18 7.21 2.71
CA TYR A 131 1.05 6.47 2.14
C TYR A 131 1.50 5.23 1.37
N ALA A 132 2.61 5.30 0.64
CA ALA A 132 3.16 4.12 -0.03
C ALA A 132 3.56 3.05 0.98
N VAL A 133 4.22 3.41 2.07
CA VAL A 133 4.59 2.46 3.13
C VAL A 133 3.35 1.79 3.73
N ILE A 134 2.29 2.55 4.01
CA ILE A 134 1.04 2.01 4.54
C ILE A 134 0.43 1.00 3.57
N ILE A 135 0.31 1.37 2.29
CA ILE A 135 -0.31 0.49 1.30
C ILE A 135 0.55 -0.77 1.09
N GLU A 136 1.88 -0.62 0.97
CA GLU A 136 2.83 -1.73 0.89
C GLU A 136 2.71 -2.68 2.08
N PHE A 137 2.51 -2.14 3.28
CA PHE A 137 2.33 -2.93 4.49
C PHE A 137 1.16 -3.91 4.35
N PHE A 138 0.05 -3.48 3.72
CA PHE A 138 -1.10 -4.35 3.44
C PHE A 138 -0.93 -5.24 2.20
N LEU A 139 -0.13 -4.83 1.21
CA LEU A 139 0.10 -5.63 0.00
C LEU A 139 1.04 -6.82 0.25
N LEU A 140 2.01 -6.64 1.14
CA LEU A 140 2.99 -7.68 1.49
C LEU A 140 2.37 -9.01 1.93
N PRO A 141 1.45 -9.07 2.92
CA PRO A 141 0.84 -10.34 3.34
C PRO A 141 -0.02 -10.98 2.25
N LEU A 142 -0.64 -10.20 1.37
CA LEU A 142 -1.44 -10.72 0.26
C LEU A 142 -0.55 -11.58 -0.65
N LYS A 143 0.63 -11.05 -0.97
CA LYS A 143 1.64 -11.74 -1.78
C LYS A 143 2.18 -12.97 -1.05
N LEU A 144 2.66 -12.81 0.18
CA LEU A 144 3.28 -13.90 0.95
C LEU A 144 2.29 -15.06 1.20
N ASN A 145 1.00 -14.75 1.41
CA ASN A 145 -0.03 -15.76 1.57
C ASN A 145 -0.32 -16.52 0.27
N ALA A 146 -0.30 -15.84 -0.88
CA ALA A 146 -0.41 -16.48 -2.19
C ALA A 146 0.80 -17.35 -2.53
N GLU A 147 2.03 -16.86 -2.26
CA GLU A 147 3.27 -17.64 -2.42
C GLU A 147 3.25 -18.90 -1.56
N ARG A 148 2.88 -18.76 -0.28
CA ARG A 148 2.75 -19.91 0.62
C ARG A 148 1.74 -20.93 0.11
N LYS A 149 0.57 -20.46 -0.34
CA LYS A 149 -0.48 -21.35 -0.82
C LYS A 149 -0.07 -22.05 -2.12
N MET A 150 0.66 -21.37 -3.00
CA MET A 150 1.21 -21.96 -4.22
C MET A 150 2.18 -23.09 -3.90
N ASN A 151 3.09 -22.89 -2.94
CA ASN A 151 4.01 -23.94 -2.52
C ASN A 151 3.27 -25.16 -1.93
N GLU A 152 2.25 -24.91 -1.09
CA GLU A 152 1.41 -25.99 -0.54
C GLU A 152 0.71 -26.81 -1.64
N GLU A 153 0.24 -26.17 -2.72
CA GLU A 153 -0.38 -26.87 -3.86
C GLU A 153 0.67 -27.61 -4.72
N MET A 154 1.87 -27.06 -4.89
CA MET A 154 2.95 -27.73 -5.63
C MET A 154 3.43 -28.99 -4.92
N ASP A 155 3.52 -28.96 -3.58
CA ASP A 155 3.90 -30.13 -2.80
C ASP A 155 2.87 -31.27 -2.94
N MET A 156 1.57 -30.95 -2.96
CA MET A 156 0.50 -31.94 -3.13
C MET A 156 0.42 -32.56 -4.54
N GLU A 157 0.88 -31.87 -5.59
CA GLU A 157 0.95 -32.45 -6.95
C GLU A 157 2.12 -33.44 -7.11
N ASN A 158 3.11 -33.41 -6.22
CA ASN A 158 4.30 -34.25 -6.28
C ASN A 158 4.23 -35.53 -5.42
N ASP A 159 3.18 -35.67 -4.59
CA ASP A 159 2.86 -36.85 -3.76
C ASP A 159 1.87 -37.81 -4.46
#